data_AF-A0A9X4MFR8-F1
#
_entry.id   AF-A0A9X4MFR8-F1
#
_cell.length_a   1.000
_cell.length_b   1.000
_cell.length_c   1.000
_cell.angle_alpha   90.00
_cell.angle_beta   90.00
_cell.angle_gamma   90.00
#
_symmetry.space_group_name_H-M   'P 1'
#
loop_
_entity.id
_entity.type
_entity.pdbx_description
1 polymer ?
#
loop_
_entity_poly.entity_id
_entity_poly.type
_entity_poly.pdbx_seq_one_letter_code
_entity_poly.pdbx_strand_id
1 'polypeptide(L)'
;MSKEMLVGLEKMQALKALGDRYGCPWVEYQESVTGPQLLLWKLDMAQLRAEGWFPRIVSDGRATIIADVPSPALADKVRKTLGVQEVEFQVTLPGDLTRIFEHNQDLNPGFPATAGRTPLAKVRTYLAGRRSLFTHYRTLLAKSRTGLAFIRTGLSFVTIGLLFLRLAGGGYYLFLEIPLLISGLIMVYDGLKWYLPARAIYAALPPCVDTGATGGTSVLEAYNEYIAPEFRRSQVVEGAEAQRQGWTSLSPVMRRRYLASDRTDLAEERTLLACFRTRMAKVRTGLAFTRTGFAFISLGLGLLRQFQASRWLVLDLGFIGIGAVMGLEGFFWYLRGRRAGVEGQRSVRQKTGMPTIWDYFFPHSHAMPGVVINPMTLPVKSSHAPGIWATTGVALERTVLAERRNVMARLRTVMARARTGFAFIRTGLSLFSIGVAFMLFFNDSGGSGWEVFNYLMIASGLLLVTDGFVWSIPAERTRRQFPYCYGDMELPLPDYGIPARFWKTVVFSNDAA
;
A
#
# COMPACT_ATOMS: atom_id res chain seq x y z
N MET A 1 -2.17 52.49 -16.28
CA MET A 1 -3.40 51.68 -16.26
C MET A 1 -3.37 50.75 -15.05
N SER A 2 -4.37 50.85 -14.18
CA SER A 2 -4.61 49.89 -13.07
C SER A 2 -5.09 48.55 -13.64
N LYS A 3 -5.05 47.49 -12.81
CA LYS A 3 -5.56 46.13 -13.08
C LYS A 3 -6.96 46.08 -13.73
N GLU A 4 -7.75 47.15 -13.57
CA GLU A 4 -9.14 47.27 -14.00
C GLU A 4 -9.31 47.62 -15.49
N MET A 5 -8.34 48.28 -16.14
CA MET A 5 -8.48 48.66 -17.57
C MET A 5 -8.15 47.55 -18.59
N LEU A 6 -7.66 46.39 -18.14
CA LEU A 6 -7.38 45.23 -19.01
C LEU A 6 -8.55 44.23 -19.04
N VAL A 7 -9.62 44.49 -18.28
CA VAL A 7 -10.82 43.64 -18.22
C VAL A 7 -11.68 43.92 -19.46
N GLY A 8 -11.67 43.01 -20.43
CA GLY A 8 -12.52 43.07 -21.63
C GLY A 8 -11.80 43.21 -22.98
N LEU A 9 -10.47 43.36 -22.99
CA LEU A 9 -9.67 43.34 -24.22
C LEU A 9 -9.31 41.91 -24.63
N GLU A 10 -9.25 41.63 -25.94
CA GLU A 10 -8.68 40.38 -26.44
C GLU A 10 -7.21 40.26 -25.97
N LYS A 11 -6.82 39.06 -25.53
CA LYS A 11 -5.53 38.77 -24.88
C LYS A 11 -4.31 39.34 -25.62
N MET A 12 -4.33 39.29 -26.96
CA MET A 12 -3.24 39.78 -27.80
C MET A 12 -3.15 41.32 -27.83
N GLN A 13 -4.29 42.02 -27.73
CA GLN A 13 -4.32 43.48 -27.64
C GLN A 13 -3.81 43.96 -26.28
N ALA A 14 -4.15 43.23 -25.22
CA ALA A 14 -3.64 43.47 -23.87
C ALA A 14 -2.11 43.32 -23.78
N LEU A 15 -1.54 42.27 -24.37
CA LEU A 15 -0.09 42.05 -24.42
C LEU A 15 0.63 43.14 -25.22
N LYS A 16 0.08 43.53 -26.37
CA LYS A 16 0.66 44.58 -27.22
C LYS A 16 0.70 45.94 -26.50
N ALA A 17 -0.42 46.33 -25.88
CA ALA A 17 -0.48 47.58 -25.10
C ALA A 17 0.50 47.59 -23.91
N LEU A 18 0.76 46.43 -23.32
CA LEU A 18 1.71 46.27 -22.21
C LEU A 18 3.16 46.37 -22.71
N GLY A 19 3.47 45.77 -23.87
CA GLY A 19 4.75 45.92 -24.55
C GLY A 19 5.05 47.38 -24.91
N ASP A 20 4.09 48.07 -25.53
CA ASP A 20 4.21 49.48 -25.94
C ASP A 20 4.44 50.41 -24.73
N ARG A 21 3.78 50.13 -23.60
CA ARG A 21 3.92 50.93 -22.36
C ARG A 21 5.32 50.86 -21.76
N TYR A 22 5.94 49.69 -21.75
CA TYR A 22 7.23 49.47 -21.10
C TYR A 22 8.40 49.48 -22.09
N GLY A 23 8.15 49.67 -23.39
CA GLY A 23 9.17 49.61 -24.44
C GLY A 23 9.88 48.25 -24.52
N CYS A 24 9.20 47.18 -24.10
CA CYS A 24 9.77 45.83 -23.97
C CYS A 24 9.05 44.85 -24.91
N PRO A 25 9.76 43.85 -25.46
CA PRO A 25 9.12 42.74 -26.17
C PRO A 25 8.15 41.99 -25.23
N TRP A 26 7.01 41.56 -25.75
CA TRP A 26 6.03 40.79 -24.98
C TRP A 26 6.14 39.30 -25.29
N VAL A 27 5.70 38.46 -24.34
CA VAL A 27 5.66 37.00 -24.49
C VAL A 27 4.32 36.47 -23.99
N GLU A 28 3.67 35.65 -24.81
CA GLU A 28 2.50 34.86 -24.39
C GLU A 28 2.96 33.53 -23.78
N TYR A 29 2.21 33.02 -22.81
CA TYR A 29 2.42 31.66 -22.31
C TYR A 29 2.34 30.64 -23.46
N GLN A 30 3.44 29.92 -23.66
CA GLN A 30 3.52 28.71 -24.48
C GLN A 30 4.34 27.65 -23.74
N GLU A 31 4.07 26.37 -23.99
CA GLU A 31 4.81 25.26 -23.34
C GLU A 31 6.30 25.21 -23.71
N SER A 32 6.70 25.89 -24.78
CA SER A 32 8.09 26.07 -25.17
C SER A 32 8.85 27.08 -24.28
N VAL A 33 8.15 27.89 -23.49
CA VAL A 33 8.74 28.89 -22.59
C VAL A 33 9.21 28.21 -21.31
N THR A 34 10.43 27.70 -21.35
CA THR A 34 11.11 27.07 -20.21
C THR A 34 12.26 27.93 -19.69
N GLY A 35 12.47 27.94 -18.39
CA GLY A 35 13.65 28.55 -17.78
C GLY A 35 14.81 27.56 -17.62
N PRO A 36 16.03 28.04 -17.33
CA PRO A 36 17.20 27.19 -17.13
C PRO A 36 17.04 26.33 -15.87
N GLN A 37 16.81 25.03 -16.07
CA GLN A 37 16.34 24.12 -15.02
C GLN A 37 17.30 24.00 -13.82
N LEU A 38 18.61 24.03 -14.06
CA LEU A 38 19.64 24.00 -13.00
C LEU A 38 19.63 25.26 -12.11
N LEU A 39 19.26 26.40 -12.68
CA LEU A 39 19.13 27.65 -11.96
C LEU A 39 17.82 27.68 -11.17
N LEU A 40 16.72 27.27 -11.79
CA LEU A 40 15.41 27.21 -11.14
C LEU A 40 15.40 26.29 -9.91
N TRP A 41 16.25 25.27 -9.85
CA TRP A 41 16.42 24.42 -8.66
C TRP A 41 17.10 25.11 -7.48
N LYS A 42 17.87 26.18 -7.72
CA LYS A 42 18.57 26.94 -6.68
C LYS A 42 17.78 28.15 -6.18
N LEU A 43 16.77 28.58 -6.94
CA LEU A 43 15.96 29.75 -6.65
C LEU A 43 14.67 29.36 -5.92
N ASP A 44 14.24 30.20 -4.99
CA ASP A 44 12.93 30.05 -4.37
C ASP A 44 11.83 30.52 -5.34
N MET A 45 11.16 29.55 -5.96
CA MET A 45 10.09 29.80 -6.91
C MET A 45 8.86 30.49 -6.30
N ALA A 46 8.61 30.33 -4.99
CA ALA A 46 7.52 31.02 -4.31
C ALA A 46 7.85 32.51 -4.16
N GLN A 47 9.11 32.81 -3.82
CA GLN A 47 9.61 34.18 -3.78
C GLN A 47 9.57 34.84 -5.17
N LEU A 48 10.06 34.17 -6.21
CA LEU A 48 10.00 34.67 -7.60
C LEU A 48 8.57 34.98 -8.06
N ARG A 49 7.61 34.12 -7.68
CA ARG A 49 6.20 34.31 -8.00
C ARG A 49 5.62 35.54 -7.29
N ALA A 50 5.97 35.76 -6.02
CA ALA A 50 5.55 36.93 -5.26
C ALA A 50 6.15 38.23 -5.82
N GLU A 51 7.38 38.16 -6.34
CA GLU A 51 8.09 39.29 -6.93
C GLU A 51 7.72 39.56 -8.40
N GLY A 52 6.97 38.65 -9.04
CA GLY A 52 6.42 38.87 -10.37
C GLY A 52 7.41 38.76 -11.53
N TRP A 53 8.45 37.92 -11.41
CA TRP A 53 9.45 37.74 -12.47
C TRP A 53 10.00 36.31 -12.60
N PHE A 54 10.33 35.88 -13.81
CA PHE A 54 10.80 34.52 -14.13
C PHE A 54 12.01 34.54 -15.09
N PRO A 55 13.14 33.87 -14.76
CA PRO A 55 14.31 33.84 -15.64
C PRO A 55 14.08 32.88 -16.83
N ARG A 56 14.18 33.40 -18.05
CA ARG A 56 14.02 32.61 -19.29
C ARG A 56 15.35 32.07 -19.80
N ILE A 57 16.35 32.92 -19.92
CA ILE A 57 17.69 32.57 -20.42
C ILE A 57 18.71 33.31 -19.55
N VAL A 58 19.78 32.61 -19.15
CA VAL A 58 20.92 33.20 -18.44
C VAL A 58 22.20 32.66 -19.08
N SER A 59 22.95 33.54 -19.73
CA SER A 59 24.20 33.21 -20.44
C SER A 59 25.14 34.40 -20.48
N ASP A 60 26.44 34.17 -20.28
CA ASP A 60 27.53 35.16 -20.49
C ASP A 60 27.29 36.51 -19.80
N GLY A 61 26.85 36.49 -18.54
CA GLY A 61 26.60 37.72 -17.76
C GLY A 61 25.34 38.50 -18.17
N ARG A 62 24.50 37.95 -19.05
CA ARG A 62 23.23 38.52 -19.49
C ARG A 62 22.06 37.61 -19.10
N ALA A 63 20.95 38.22 -18.66
CA ALA A 63 19.73 37.49 -18.32
C ALA A 63 18.52 38.08 -19.05
N THR A 64 17.77 37.22 -19.73
CA THR A 64 16.43 37.55 -20.24
C THR A 64 15.39 37.10 -19.23
N ILE A 65 14.58 38.04 -18.74
CA ILE A 65 13.60 37.84 -17.67
C ILE A 65 12.21 38.14 -18.19
N ILE A 66 11.24 37.30 -17.82
CA ILE A 66 9.82 37.55 -18.05
C ILE A 66 9.23 38.19 -16.80
N ALA A 67 8.61 39.36 -16.91
CA ALA A 67 8.01 40.06 -15.77
C ALA A 67 6.62 40.63 -16.11
N ASP A 68 5.75 40.75 -15.12
CA ASP A 68 4.46 41.46 -15.25
C ASP A 68 4.70 42.99 -15.25
N VAL A 69 5.49 43.46 -14.28
CA VAL A 69 5.81 44.89 -14.11
C VAL A 69 7.33 45.07 -14.07
N PRO A 70 7.98 45.42 -15.19
CA PRO A 70 9.41 45.72 -15.19
C PRO A 70 9.65 47.05 -14.45
N SER A 71 10.64 47.06 -13.55
CA SER A 71 11.05 48.26 -12.84
C SER A 71 12.58 48.29 -12.64
N PRO A 72 13.19 49.49 -12.50
CA PRO A 72 14.63 49.59 -12.24
C PRO A 72 15.06 48.89 -10.94
N ALA A 73 14.22 48.98 -9.90
CA ALA A 73 14.45 48.30 -8.63
C ALA A 73 14.43 46.76 -8.79
N LEU A 74 13.53 46.24 -9.64
CA LEU A 74 13.51 44.82 -9.98
C LEU A 74 14.77 44.40 -10.73
N ALA A 75 15.27 45.23 -11.65
CA ALA A 75 16.49 44.95 -12.40
C ALA A 75 17.70 44.81 -11.47
N ASP A 76 17.88 45.73 -10.52
CA ASP A 76 18.99 45.68 -9.56
C ASP A 76 18.91 44.47 -8.63
N LYS A 77 17.69 44.10 -8.24
CA LYS A 77 17.47 42.88 -7.46
C LYS A 77 17.84 41.64 -8.25
N VAL A 78 17.43 41.55 -9.51
CA VAL A 78 17.77 40.38 -10.34
C VAL A 78 19.27 40.31 -10.62
N ARG A 79 19.94 41.43 -10.87
CA ARG A 79 21.42 41.47 -11.00
C ARG A 79 22.10 40.88 -9.77
N LYS A 80 21.64 41.25 -8.56
CA LYS A 80 22.14 40.70 -7.30
C LYS A 80 21.84 39.21 -7.13
N THR A 81 20.62 38.78 -7.47
CA THR A 81 20.19 37.38 -7.28
C THR A 81 20.85 36.42 -8.28
N LEU A 82 21.00 36.83 -9.55
CA LEU A 82 21.54 35.98 -10.61
C LEU A 82 23.03 36.19 -10.88
N GLY A 83 23.64 37.26 -10.35
CA GLY A 83 25.04 37.60 -10.59
C GLY A 83 25.33 38.04 -12.02
N VAL A 84 24.39 38.75 -12.65
CA VAL A 84 24.46 39.18 -14.06
C VAL A 84 24.67 40.70 -14.18
N GLN A 85 25.32 41.14 -15.26
CA GLN A 85 25.60 42.55 -15.54
C GLN A 85 24.46 43.20 -16.33
N GLU A 86 23.93 42.49 -17.34
CA GLU A 86 22.84 42.98 -18.19
C GLU A 86 21.56 42.20 -17.96
N VAL A 87 20.44 42.92 -17.96
CA VAL A 87 19.10 42.38 -17.75
C VAL A 87 18.19 42.90 -18.85
N GLU A 88 17.62 41.98 -19.62
CA GLU A 88 16.62 42.26 -20.64
C GLU A 88 15.24 41.80 -20.16
N PHE A 89 14.26 42.69 -20.22
CA PHE A 89 12.89 42.36 -19.84
C PHE A 89 12.04 41.95 -21.03
N GLN A 90 11.26 40.89 -20.82
CA GLN A 90 10.11 40.51 -21.63
C GLN A 90 8.87 40.67 -20.76
N VAL A 91 7.85 41.33 -21.28
CA VAL A 91 6.62 41.56 -20.51
C VAL A 91 5.55 40.52 -20.82
N THR A 92 4.76 40.15 -19.82
CA THR A 92 3.66 39.20 -19.98
C THR A 92 2.50 39.55 -19.08
N LEU A 93 1.32 38.96 -19.34
CA LEU A 93 0.17 39.15 -18.47
C LEU A 93 0.37 38.39 -17.15
N PRO A 94 -0.15 38.88 -16.00
CA PRO A 94 0.01 38.20 -14.72
C PRO A 94 -0.54 36.75 -14.73
N GLY A 95 -1.61 36.51 -15.48
CA GLY A 95 -2.15 35.16 -15.70
C GLY A 95 -1.17 34.26 -16.44
N ASP A 96 -0.57 34.76 -17.53
CA ASP A 96 0.42 34.01 -18.32
C ASP A 96 1.71 33.77 -17.53
N LEU A 97 2.17 34.75 -16.74
CA LEU A 97 3.31 34.58 -15.84
C LEU A 97 3.05 33.43 -14.85
N THR A 98 1.87 33.39 -14.25
CA THR A 98 1.45 32.31 -13.35
C THR A 98 1.48 30.96 -14.06
N ARG A 99 1.02 30.89 -15.31
CA ARG A 99 1.07 29.67 -16.14
C ARG A 99 2.50 29.25 -16.48
N ILE A 100 3.41 30.19 -16.72
CA ILE A 100 4.84 29.91 -16.93
C ILE A 100 5.44 29.27 -15.67
N PHE A 101 5.16 29.84 -14.49
CA PHE A 101 5.60 29.27 -13.21
C PHE A 101 5.06 27.85 -12.99
N GLU A 102 3.75 27.65 -13.11
CA GLU A 102 3.10 26.35 -12.97
C GLU A 102 3.69 25.32 -13.95
N HIS A 103 3.89 25.71 -15.21
CA HIS A 103 4.45 24.84 -16.22
C HIS A 103 5.87 24.40 -15.87
N ASN A 104 6.74 25.31 -15.45
CA ASN A 104 8.12 25.01 -15.09
C ASN A 104 8.25 24.24 -13.76
N GLN A 105 7.23 24.30 -12.90
CA GLN A 105 7.12 23.48 -11.68
C GLN A 105 6.41 22.13 -11.89
N ASP A 106 6.06 21.80 -13.13
CA ASP A 106 5.32 20.59 -13.46
C ASP A 106 3.90 20.50 -12.85
N LEU A 107 3.18 21.63 -12.80
CA LEU A 107 1.86 21.80 -12.17
C LEU A 107 0.72 22.06 -13.17
N ASN A 108 -0.44 21.48 -12.92
CA ASN A 108 -1.67 21.87 -13.60
C ASN A 108 -2.21 23.20 -13.03
N PRO A 109 -3.05 23.94 -13.79
CA PRO A 109 -3.57 25.21 -13.33
C PRO A 109 -4.28 25.10 -11.98
N GLY A 110 -3.88 25.94 -11.03
CA GLY A 110 -4.46 26.00 -9.68
C GLY A 110 -3.94 24.93 -8.70
N PHE A 111 -3.05 24.04 -9.13
CA PHE A 111 -2.52 23.00 -8.26
C PHE A 111 -1.42 23.52 -7.32
N PRO A 112 -1.33 23.01 -6.07
CA PRO A 112 -0.25 23.37 -5.16
C PRO A 112 1.09 22.82 -5.65
N ALA A 113 2.20 23.41 -5.20
CA ALA A 113 3.56 22.98 -5.59
C ALA A 113 3.85 21.50 -5.30
N THR A 114 3.16 20.91 -4.31
CA THR A 114 3.19 19.49 -3.96
C THR A 114 2.61 18.57 -5.04
N ALA A 115 1.83 19.10 -5.98
CA ALA A 115 1.31 18.33 -7.13
C ALA A 115 2.36 18.08 -8.21
N GLY A 116 3.54 18.68 -8.08
CA GLY A 116 4.62 18.52 -9.04
C GLY A 116 5.06 17.07 -9.17
N ARG A 117 5.61 16.71 -10.33
CA ARG A 117 6.04 15.33 -10.62
C ARG A 117 7.10 14.81 -9.65
N THR A 118 8.01 15.67 -9.19
CA THR A 118 9.08 15.33 -8.25
C THR A 118 8.53 15.06 -6.84
N PRO A 119 7.73 15.97 -6.23
CA PRO A 119 6.99 15.67 -5.00
C PRO A 119 6.16 14.38 -5.07
N LEU A 120 5.36 14.18 -6.14
CA LEU A 120 4.58 12.95 -6.32
C LEU A 120 5.45 11.69 -6.48
N ALA A 121 6.63 11.81 -7.10
CA ALA A 121 7.59 10.72 -7.15
C ALA A 121 8.15 10.40 -5.75
N LYS A 122 8.47 11.42 -4.96
CA LYS A 122 8.95 11.28 -3.58
C LYS A 122 7.91 10.58 -2.69
N VAL A 123 6.65 10.97 -2.77
CA VAL A 123 5.54 10.30 -2.07
C VAL A 123 5.47 8.82 -2.42
N ARG A 124 5.57 8.47 -3.71
CA ARG A 124 5.60 7.07 -4.16
C ARG A 124 6.81 6.30 -3.63
N THR A 125 7.96 6.95 -3.47
CA THR A 125 9.15 6.36 -2.83
C THR A 125 8.91 6.06 -1.36
N TYR A 126 8.31 6.99 -0.59
CA TYR A 126 7.93 6.73 0.81
C TYR A 126 6.92 5.59 0.93
N LEU A 127 5.91 5.54 0.05
CA LEU A 127 4.94 4.44 -0.02
C LEU A 127 5.62 3.10 -0.38
N ALA A 128 6.65 3.11 -1.23
CA ALA A 128 7.46 1.93 -1.50
C ALA A 128 8.24 1.48 -0.26
N GLY A 129 8.89 2.40 0.46
CA GLY A 129 9.56 2.12 1.73
C GLY A 129 8.62 1.50 2.77
N ARG A 130 7.40 2.05 2.92
CA ARG A 130 6.38 1.50 3.81
C ARG A 130 5.95 0.07 3.44
N ARG A 131 5.89 -0.25 2.14
CA ARG A 131 5.63 -1.63 1.66
C ARG A 131 6.78 -2.59 1.94
N SER A 132 8.03 -2.13 1.87
CA SER A 132 9.20 -2.92 2.28
C SER A 132 9.16 -3.25 3.77
N LEU A 133 8.84 -2.25 4.60
CA LEU A 133 8.64 -2.43 6.05
C LEU A 133 7.52 -3.41 6.37
N PHE A 134 6.36 -3.32 5.69
CA PHE A 134 5.30 -4.33 5.84
C PHE A 134 5.72 -5.74 5.39
N THR A 135 6.64 -5.84 4.42
CA THR A 135 7.18 -7.13 4.00
C THR A 135 8.09 -7.72 5.06
N HIS A 136 8.98 -6.90 5.62
CA HIS A 136 9.80 -7.27 6.77
C HIS A 136 8.97 -7.78 7.95
N TYR A 137 7.91 -7.06 8.34
CA TYR A 137 7.00 -7.51 9.41
C TYR A 137 6.32 -8.85 9.10
N ARG A 138 5.90 -9.09 7.85
CA ARG A 138 5.33 -10.40 7.47
C ARG A 138 6.35 -11.54 7.56
N THR A 139 7.62 -11.28 7.27
CA THR A 139 8.71 -12.25 7.44
C THR A 139 8.94 -12.55 8.92
N LEU A 140 8.97 -11.54 9.78
CA LEU A 140 9.08 -11.73 11.23
C LEU A 140 7.89 -12.50 11.82
N LEU A 141 6.67 -12.17 11.37
CA LEU A 141 5.45 -12.92 11.72
C LEU A 141 5.48 -14.37 11.23
N ALA A 142 6.16 -14.67 10.12
CA ALA A 142 6.37 -16.03 9.66
C ALA A 142 7.37 -16.78 10.55
N LYS A 143 8.50 -16.16 10.90
CA LYS A 143 9.48 -16.70 11.87
C LYS A 143 8.88 -16.95 13.25
N SER A 144 8.00 -16.06 13.70
CA SER A 144 7.26 -16.22 14.95
C SER A 144 6.35 -17.46 14.92
N ARG A 145 5.69 -17.74 13.79
CA ARG A 145 4.86 -18.95 13.63
C ARG A 145 5.68 -20.23 13.60
N THR A 146 6.88 -20.20 13.03
CA THR A 146 7.81 -21.35 13.12
C THR A 146 8.30 -21.52 14.55
N GLY A 147 8.66 -20.43 15.24
CA GLY A 147 9.03 -20.47 16.65
C GLY A 147 7.95 -21.06 17.56
N LEU A 148 6.68 -20.69 17.34
CA LEU A 148 5.54 -21.28 18.06
C LEU A 148 5.33 -22.77 17.76
N ALA A 149 5.70 -23.23 16.56
CA ALA A 149 5.68 -24.64 16.23
C ALA A 149 6.80 -25.39 16.97
N PHE A 150 8.01 -24.82 17.02
CA PHE A 150 9.13 -25.34 17.80
C PHE A 150 8.79 -25.46 19.29
N ILE A 151 8.16 -24.44 19.89
CA ILE A 151 7.69 -24.50 21.27
C ILE A 151 6.73 -25.68 21.47
N ARG A 152 5.76 -25.87 20.58
CA ARG A 152 4.79 -26.97 20.70
C ARG A 152 5.44 -28.34 20.60
N THR A 153 6.36 -28.53 19.64
CA THR A 153 7.08 -29.79 19.48
C THR A 153 7.99 -30.05 20.67
N GLY A 154 8.74 -29.04 21.12
CA GLY A 154 9.61 -29.15 22.28
C GLY A 154 8.85 -29.52 23.55
N LEU A 155 7.67 -28.95 23.77
CA LEU A 155 6.80 -29.33 24.89
C LEU A 155 6.22 -30.73 24.75
N SER A 156 5.95 -31.18 23.54
CA SER A 156 5.50 -32.56 23.31
C SER A 156 6.61 -33.53 23.72
N PHE A 157 7.87 -33.21 23.41
CA PHE A 157 9.02 -33.97 23.89
C PHE A 157 9.14 -33.91 25.41
N VAL A 158 9.09 -32.72 26.01
CA VAL A 158 9.14 -32.59 27.48
C VAL A 158 8.03 -33.41 28.15
N THR A 159 6.82 -33.37 27.60
CA THR A 159 5.67 -34.13 28.10
C THR A 159 5.91 -35.63 28.05
N ILE A 160 6.34 -36.15 26.89
CA ILE A 160 6.58 -37.58 26.70
C ILE A 160 7.67 -38.03 27.68
N GLY A 161 8.75 -37.26 27.84
CA GLY A 161 9.82 -37.54 28.79
C GLY A 161 9.34 -37.56 30.24
N LEU A 162 8.54 -36.56 30.64
CA LEU A 162 7.95 -36.52 31.99
C LEU A 162 6.95 -37.66 32.22
N LEU A 163 6.19 -38.06 31.22
CA LEU A 163 5.22 -39.15 31.32
C LEU A 163 5.94 -40.49 31.51
N PHE A 164 7.02 -40.76 30.77
CA PHE A 164 7.86 -41.93 31.00
C PHE A 164 8.47 -41.92 32.40
N LEU A 165 9.03 -40.79 32.84
CA LEU A 165 9.58 -40.64 34.19
C LEU A 165 8.52 -40.90 35.29
N ARG A 166 7.27 -40.45 35.07
CA ARG A 166 6.15 -40.66 36.01
C ARG A 166 5.62 -42.11 36.01
N LEU A 167 5.65 -42.82 34.88
CA LEU A 167 5.14 -44.18 34.76
C LEU A 167 6.17 -45.26 35.12
N ALA A 168 7.41 -45.09 34.68
CA ALA A 168 8.48 -46.08 34.85
C ALA A 168 9.39 -45.78 36.05
N GLY A 169 9.32 -44.58 36.63
CA GLY A 169 10.22 -44.14 37.71
C GLY A 169 11.66 -43.94 37.23
N GLY A 170 12.60 -43.83 38.17
CA GLY A 170 14.03 -43.77 37.85
C GLY A 170 14.56 -45.16 37.50
N GLY A 171 14.95 -45.38 36.23
CA GLY A 171 15.45 -46.69 35.76
C GLY A 171 16.18 -46.61 34.42
N TYR A 172 16.35 -47.76 33.73
CA TYR A 172 17.07 -47.86 32.44
C TYR A 172 16.54 -46.91 31.34
N TYR A 173 15.26 -46.52 31.41
CA TYR A 173 14.63 -45.59 30.47
C TYR A 173 15.14 -44.15 30.57
N LEU A 174 15.89 -43.80 31.64
CA LEU A 174 16.54 -42.48 31.80
C LEU A 174 17.43 -42.11 30.60
N PHE A 175 18.06 -43.09 29.95
CA PHE A 175 18.86 -42.87 28.75
C PHE A 175 18.03 -42.31 27.58
N LEU A 176 16.74 -42.64 27.49
CA LEU A 176 15.83 -42.09 26.47
C LEU A 176 15.15 -40.80 26.95
N GLU A 177 14.82 -40.72 28.23
CA GLU A 177 14.11 -39.57 28.82
C GLU A 177 14.97 -38.30 28.84
N ILE A 178 16.25 -38.41 29.23
CA ILE A 178 17.16 -37.26 29.36
C ILE A 178 17.37 -36.55 28.00
N PRO A 179 17.73 -37.22 26.89
CA PRO A 179 17.87 -36.57 25.59
C PRO A 179 16.56 -35.94 25.10
N LEU A 180 15.43 -36.57 25.41
CA LEU A 180 14.11 -36.10 25.00
C LEU A 180 13.72 -34.82 25.78
N LEU A 181 14.02 -34.75 27.08
CA LEU A 181 13.87 -33.54 27.89
C LEU A 181 14.81 -32.43 27.42
N ILE A 182 16.09 -32.72 27.20
CA ILE A 182 17.10 -31.74 26.75
C ILE A 182 16.72 -31.17 25.38
N SER A 183 16.42 -32.04 24.41
CA SER A 183 15.99 -31.60 23.07
C SER A 183 14.71 -30.78 23.14
N GLY A 184 13.75 -31.19 23.97
CA GLY A 184 12.52 -30.45 24.21
C GLY A 184 12.77 -29.03 24.73
N LEU A 185 13.64 -28.88 25.74
CA LEU A 185 14.02 -27.58 26.30
C LEU A 185 14.75 -26.69 25.28
N ILE A 186 15.68 -27.26 24.50
CA ILE A 186 16.39 -26.53 23.43
C ILE A 186 15.39 -26.00 22.38
N MET A 187 14.43 -26.82 21.96
CA MET A 187 13.40 -26.41 20.99
C MET A 187 12.49 -25.32 21.54
N VAL A 188 12.12 -25.37 22.82
CA VAL A 188 11.34 -24.32 23.49
C VAL A 188 12.14 -23.01 23.54
N TYR A 189 13.42 -23.07 23.89
CA TYR A 189 14.31 -21.91 23.93
C TYR A 189 14.48 -21.25 22.56
N ASP A 190 14.81 -22.02 21.52
CA ASP A 190 14.96 -21.46 20.17
C ASP A 190 13.62 -20.94 19.63
N GLY A 191 12.52 -21.63 19.92
CA GLY A 191 11.19 -21.18 19.58
C GLY A 191 10.81 -19.85 20.24
N LEU A 192 11.18 -19.64 21.51
CA LEU A 192 11.03 -18.36 22.22
C LEU A 192 11.87 -17.25 21.58
N LYS A 193 13.13 -17.53 21.24
CA LYS A 193 14.04 -16.59 20.56
C LYS A 193 13.44 -16.07 19.25
N TRP A 194 12.73 -16.91 18.50
CA TRP A 194 12.09 -16.50 17.24
C TRP A 194 10.74 -15.81 17.46
N TYR A 195 10.06 -16.10 18.57
CA TYR A 195 8.74 -15.53 18.89
C TYR A 195 8.83 -14.10 19.47
N LEU A 196 9.72 -13.87 20.43
CA LEU A 196 9.79 -12.62 21.20
C LEU A 196 9.99 -11.35 20.34
N PRO A 197 10.89 -11.32 19.34
CA PRO A 197 11.08 -10.13 18.50
C PRO A 197 9.81 -9.74 17.73
N ALA A 198 9.02 -10.72 17.30
CA ALA A 198 7.77 -10.43 16.61
C ALA A 198 6.70 -9.84 17.54
N ARG A 199 6.73 -10.19 18.83
CA ARG A 199 5.81 -9.65 19.85
C ARG A 199 6.03 -8.15 20.06
N ALA A 200 7.28 -7.69 20.11
CA ALA A 200 7.61 -6.27 20.25
C ALA A 200 6.98 -5.40 19.13
N ILE A 201 6.88 -5.95 17.93
CA ILE A 201 6.32 -5.24 16.76
C ILE A 201 4.79 -5.13 16.82
N TYR A 202 4.11 -5.93 17.64
CA TYR A 202 2.65 -5.95 17.67
C TYR A 202 2.03 -4.63 18.12
N ALA A 203 2.70 -3.88 18.98
CA ALA A 203 2.29 -2.54 19.39
C ALA A 203 2.66 -1.46 18.35
N ALA A 204 3.70 -1.69 17.54
CA ALA A 204 4.27 -0.71 16.63
C ALA A 204 3.69 -0.72 15.20
N LEU A 205 2.68 -1.56 14.91
CA LEU A 205 2.11 -1.64 13.57
C LEU A 205 1.33 -0.36 13.23
N PRO A 206 1.71 0.39 12.17
CA PRO A 206 1.03 1.63 11.84
C PRO A 206 -0.41 1.37 11.36
N PRO A 207 -1.32 2.34 11.52
CA PRO A 207 -2.70 2.19 11.06
C PRO A 207 -2.77 2.04 9.54
N CYS A 208 -3.74 1.25 9.06
CA CYS A 208 -4.10 1.19 7.65
C CYS A 208 -5.13 2.30 7.40
N VAL A 209 -4.67 3.46 6.95
CA VAL A 209 -5.52 4.62 6.62
C VAL A 209 -5.61 4.72 5.11
N ASP A 210 -6.83 4.86 4.58
CA ASP A 210 -7.10 5.21 3.18
C ASP A 210 -7.43 6.69 3.13
N THR A 211 -6.74 7.48 2.31
CA THR A 211 -7.17 8.86 2.05
C THR A 211 -8.15 8.95 0.88
N GLY A 212 -8.45 7.83 0.21
CA GLY A 212 -9.38 7.74 -0.91
C GLY A 212 -8.74 8.17 -2.23
N ALA A 213 -9.02 7.49 -3.34
CA ALA A 213 -8.53 7.95 -4.64
C ALA A 213 -9.42 9.08 -5.14
N THR A 214 -8.83 10.16 -5.66
CA THR A 214 -9.58 11.35 -6.08
C THR A 214 -9.47 11.61 -7.59
N GLY A 215 -8.79 10.74 -8.34
CA GLY A 215 -8.66 10.87 -9.80
C GLY A 215 -7.85 12.11 -10.22
N GLY A 216 -7.03 12.61 -9.29
CA GLY A 216 -6.22 13.81 -9.48
C GLY A 216 -6.92 15.14 -9.16
N THR A 217 -8.10 15.14 -8.53
CA THR A 217 -8.72 16.40 -8.04
C THR A 217 -8.10 16.90 -6.73
N SER A 218 -7.42 16.03 -6.00
CA SER A 218 -6.59 16.40 -4.84
C SER A 218 -5.22 15.74 -4.90
N VAL A 219 -4.29 16.25 -4.10
CA VAL A 219 -2.88 15.83 -4.12
C VAL A 219 -2.56 15.07 -2.84
N LEU A 220 -1.90 13.91 -2.98
CA LEU A 220 -1.40 13.16 -1.83
C LEU A 220 -0.02 13.69 -1.42
N GLU A 221 0.09 14.12 -0.17
CA GLU A 221 1.28 14.76 0.39
C GLU A 221 1.88 13.90 1.51
N ALA A 222 3.20 13.97 1.65
CA ALA A 222 3.93 13.32 2.74
C ALA A 222 4.38 14.38 3.77
N TYR A 223 3.97 14.18 5.02
CA TYR A 223 4.34 14.99 6.18
C TYR A 223 5.29 14.21 7.09
N ASN A 224 6.05 14.89 7.94
CA ASN A 224 6.98 14.26 8.91
C ASN A 224 7.98 13.27 8.26
N GLU A 225 8.57 13.69 7.15
CA GLU A 225 9.40 12.86 6.26
C GLU A 225 10.60 12.18 6.91
N TYR A 226 11.16 12.78 7.97
CA TYR A 226 12.41 12.33 8.60
C TYR A 226 12.21 11.26 9.69
N ILE A 227 11.02 11.15 10.27
CA ILE A 227 10.75 10.24 11.41
C ILE A 227 9.81 9.13 10.97
N ALA A 228 8.61 9.50 10.52
CA ALA A 228 7.58 8.57 10.10
C ALA A 228 6.64 9.28 9.10
N PRO A 229 6.78 9.02 7.78
CA PRO A 229 5.99 9.74 6.79
C PRO A 229 4.50 9.47 6.97
N GLU A 230 3.76 10.53 7.27
CA GLU A 230 2.30 10.56 7.30
C GLU A 230 1.79 11.01 5.94
N PHE A 231 0.75 10.34 5.44
CA PHE A 231 0.15 10.67 4.14
C PHE A 231 -1.19 11.35 4.38
N ARG A 232 -1.35 12.57 3.85
CA ARG A 232 -2.61 13.32 3.91
C ARG A 232 -2.89 13.92 2.55
N ARG A 233 -4.16 14.08 2.21
CA ARG A 233 -4.56 14.75 0.98
C ARG A 233 -4.73 16.24 1.22
N SER A 234 -4.32 17.02 0.22
CA SER A 234 -4.67 18.43 0.13
C SER A 234 -6.19 18.60 0.02
N GLN A 235 -6.65 19.85 0.16
CA GLN A 235 -8.00 20.21 -0.26
C GLN A 235 -8.18 19.95 -1.76
N VAL A 236 -9.44 19.75 -2.17
CA VAL A 236 -9.80 19.60 -3.58
C VAL A 236 -9.47 20.88 -4.32
N VAL A 237 -8.73 20.76 -5.42
CA VAL A 237 -8.34 21.90 -6.24
C VAL A 237 -9.54 22.36 -7.06
N GLU A 238 -9.87 23.64 -6.96
CA GLU A 238 -11.00 24.22 -7.69
C GLU A 238 -10.79 24.08 -9.20
N GLY A 239 -11.84 23.63 -9.91
CA GLY A 239 -11.78 23.41 -11.36
C GLY A 239 -10.98 22.18 -11.82
N ALA A 240 -10.33 21.43 -10.92
CA ALA A 240 -9.57 20.24 -11.31
C ALA A 240 -10.46 19.12 -11.89
N GLU A 241 -11.68 18.97 -11.39
CA GLU A 241 -12.63 18.01 -11.95
C GLU A 241 -13.06 18.39 -13.37
N ALA A 242 -13.41 19.67 -13.59
CA ALA A 242 -13.74 20.19 -14.91
C ALA A 242 -12.57 20.04 -15.90
N GLN A 243 -11.34 20.32 -15.44
CA GLN A 243 -10.13 20.09 -16.23
C GLN A 243 -9.94 18.61 -16.58
N ARG A 244 -10.21 17.70 -15.64
CA ARG A 244 -10.09 16.25 -15.87
C ARG A 244 -11.13 15.77 -16.89
N GLN A 245 -12.36 16.27 -16.80
CA GLN A 245 -13.43 16.00 -17.78
C GLN A 245 -13.07 16.54 -19.17
N GLY A 246 -12.36 17.67 -19.26
CA GLY A 246 -11.82 18.22 -20.50
C GLY A 246 -10.57 17.52 -21.05
N TRP A 247 -10.40 16.20 -20.87
CA TRP A 247 -9.15 15.50 -21.16
C TRP A 247 -8.56 15.74 -22.56
N THR A 248 -9.41 15.82 -23.58
CA THR A 248 -9.01 16.03 -24.98
C THR A 248 -8.49 17.44 -25.26
N SER A 249 -8.95 18.46 -24.52
CA SER A 249 -8.45 19.83 -24.64
C SER A 249 -7.16 20.06 -23.85
N LEU A 250 -6.81 19.16 -22.93
CA LEU A 250 -5.55 19.23 -22.19
C LEU A 250 -4.34 19.02 -23.10
N SER A 251 -3.28 19.78 -22.83
CA SER A 251 -1.98 19.56 -23.46
C SER A 251 -1.37 18.20 -23.05
N PRO A 252 -0.44 17.65 -23.84
CA PRO A 252 0.29 16.43 -23.46
C PRO A 252 1.02 16.55 -22.10
N VAL A 253 1.45 17.74 -21.71
CA VAL A 253 2.11 17.94 -20.41
C VAL A 253 1.08 17.87 -19.26
N MET A 254 -0.08 18.51 -19.41
CA MET A 254 -1.14 18.48 -18.40
C MET A 254 -1.71 17.08 -18.17
N ARG A 255 -1.91 16.31 -19.25
CA ARG A 255 -2.32 14.90 -19.19
C ARG A 255 -1.31 14.06 -18.40
N ARG A 256 0.00 14.27 -18.60
CA ARG A 256 1.06 13.55 -17.85
C ARG A 256 1.02 13.81 -16.35
N ARG A 257 0.62 15.02 -15.93
CA ARG A 257 0.51 15.43 -14.52
C ARG A 257 -0.65 14.71 -13.84
N TYR A 258 -1.80 14.64 -14.51
CA TYR A 258 -2.94 13.82 -14.06
C TYR A 258 -2.57 12.33 -13.93
N LEU A 259 -1.92 11.75 -14.95
CA LEU A 259 -1.43 10.35 -14.89
C LEU A 259 -0.37 10.14 -13.79
N ALA A 260 0.36 11.17 -13.38
CA ALA A 260 1.28 11.09 -12.24
C ALA A 260 0.52 11.03 -10.91
N SER A 261 -0.57 11.78 -10.77
CA SER A 261 -1.47 11.70 -9.61
C SER A 261 -2.14 10.32 -9.54
N ASP A 262 -2.71 9.83 -10.65
CA ASP A 262 -3.35 8.51 -10.73
C ASP A 262 -2.41 7.38 -10.28
N ARG A 263 -1.14 7.42 -10.71
CA ARG A 263 -0.12 6.44 -10.26
C ARG A 263 0.20 6.53 -8.77
N THR A 264 0.03 7.69 -8.17
CA THR A 264 0.24 7.92 -6.74
C THR A 264 -0.92 7.34 -5.94
N ASP A 265 -2.16 7.55 -6.39
CA ASP A 265 -3.37 6.91 -5.85
C ASP A 265 -3.25 5.37 -5.92
N LEU A 266 -2.81 4.84 -7.06
CA LEU A 266 -2.56 3.40 -7.21
C LEU A 266 -1.43 2.89 -6.29
N ALA A 267 -0.42 3.71 -5.99
CA ALA A 267 0.64 3.35 -5.04
C ALA A 267 0.17 3.34 -3.59
N GLU A 268 -0.71 4.27 -3.22
CA GLU A 268 -1.35 4.32 -1.91
C GLU A 268 -2.21 3.07 -1.69
N GLU A 269 -3.07 2.74 -2.66
CA GLU A 269 -3.93 1.55 -2.60
C GLU A 269 -3.11 0.28 -2.36
N ARG A 270 -2.01 0.08 -3.09
CA ARG A 270 -1.11 -1.08 -2.89
C ARG A 270 -0.49 -1.12 -1.51
N THR A 271 -0.21 0.05 -0.93
CA THR A 271 0.38 0.17 0.41
C THR A 271 -0.63 -0.17 1.48
N LEU A 272 -1.87 0.28 1.32
CA LEU A 272 -3.00 -0.07 2.15
C LEU A 272 -3.32 -1.58 2.08
N LEU A 273 -3.37 -2.16 0.88
CA LEU A 273 -3.53 -3.60 0.69
C LEU A 273 -2.35 -4.40 1.31
N ALA A 274 -1.12 -3.86 1.28
CA ALA A 274 0.01 -4.46 2.01
C ALA A 274 -0.20 -4.43 3.53
N CYS A 275 -0.72 -3.32 4.07
CA CYS A 275 -1.05 -3.17 5.48
C CYS A 275 -2.08 -4.21 5.93
N PHE A 276 -3.19 -4.39 5.18
CA PHE A 276 -4.19 -5.41 5.48
C PHE A 276 -3.63 -6.84 5.45
N ARG A 277 -2.76 -7.16 4.49
CA ARG A 277 -2.07 -8.46 4.43
C ARG A 277 -1.17 -8.70 5.65
N THR A 278 -0.52 -7.66 6.17
CA THR A 278 0.29 -7.73 7.40
C THR A 278 -0.58 -7.93 8.63
N ARG A 279 -1.70 -7.21 8.76
CA ARG A 279 -2.68 -7.43 9.84
C ARG A 279 -3.26 -8.86 9.81
N MET A 280 -3.60 -9.39 8.64
CA MET A 280 -4.03 -10.78 8.48
C MET A 280 -2.90 -11.79 8.80
N ALA A 281 -1.64 -11.45 8.52
CA ALA A 281 -0.51 -12.28 8.97
C ALA A 281 -0.40 -12.31 10.49
N LYS A 282 -0.64 -11.18 11.17
CA LYS A 282 -0.69 -11.09 12.63
C LYS A 282 -1.78 -11.97 13.24
N VAL A 283 -2.98 -11.97 12.66
CA VAL A 283 -4.08 -12.88 13.07
C VAL A 283 -3.63 -14.33 13.04
N ARG A 284 -3.00 -14.75 11.95
CA ARG A 284 -2.53 -16.14 11.79
C ARG A 284 -1.49 -16.52 12.85
N THR A 285 -0.67 -15.57 13.29
CA THR A 285 0.26 -15.80 14.40
C THR A 285 -0.46 -15.84 15.74
N GLY A 286 -1.44 -14.95 15.98
CA GLY A 286 -2.31 -15.01 17.16
C GLY A 286 -3.06 -16.34 17.28
N LEU A 287 -3.60 -16.88 16.18
CA LEU A 287 -4.24 -18.21 16.17
C LEU A 287 -3.25 -19.35 16.41
N ALA A 288 -2.01 -19.21 15.93
CA ALA A 288 -0.97 -20.19 16.24
C ALA A 288 -0.65 -20.17 17.74
N PHE A 289 -0.68 -18.98 18.36
CA PHE A 289 -0.53 -18.80 19.79
C PHE A 289 -1.70 -19.42 20.56
N THR A 290 -2.95 -19.20 20.14
CA THR A 290 -4.13 -19.85 20.72
C THR A 290 -4.01 -21.38 20.69
N ARG A 291 -3.61 -21.96 19.54
CA ARG A 291 -3.41 -23.42 19.44
C ARG A 291 -2.34 -23.94 20.37
N THR A 292 -1.26 -23.18 20.56
CA THR A 292 -0.26 -23.55 21.56
C THR A 292 -0.84 -23.42 22.96
N GLY A 293 -1.63 -22.39 23.27
CA GLY A 293 -2.36 -22.28 24.53
C GLY A 293 -3.30 -23.46 24.80
N PHE A 294 -4.08 -23.91 23.81
CA PHE A 294 -4.92 -25.10 23.96
C PHE A 294 -4.11 -26.37 24.19
N ALA A 295 -2.94 -26.52 23.57
CA ALA A 295 -2.07 -27.65 23.84
C ALA A 295 -1.57 -27.67 25.30
N PHE A 296 -1.28 -26.50 25.87
CA PHE A 296 -0.91 -26.38 27.29
C PHE A 296 -2.09 -26.72 28.21
N ILE A 297 -3.28 -26.20 27.91
CA ILE A 297 -4.50 -26.50 28.68
C ILE A 297 -4.80 -28.00 28.63
N SER A 298 -4.82 -28.59 27.42
CA SER A 298 -5.13 -30.02 27.25
C SER A 298 -4.11 -30.90 27.97
N LEU A 299 -2.83 -30.52 27.92
CA LEU A 299 -1.78 -31.22 28.63
C LEU A 299 -2.00 -31.16 30.15
N GLY A 300 -2.18 -29.97 30.70
CA GLY A 300 -2.37 -29.80 32.15
C GLY A 300 -3.63 -30.50 32.66
N LEU A 301 -4.75 -30.42 31.91
CA LEU A 301 -6.00 -31.12 32.25
C LEU A 301 -5.84 -32.64 32.16
N GLY A 302 -5.15 -33.15 31.13
CA GLY A 302 -4.89 -34.58 30.98
C GLY A 302 -4.03 -35.14 32.12
N LEU A 303 -2.97 -34.43 32.50
CA LEU A 303 -2.10 -34.81 33.63
C LEU A 303 -2.84 -34.76 34.97
N LEU A 304 -3.61 -33.70 35.22
CA LEU A 304 -4.37 -33.52 36.44
C LEU A 304 -5.44 -34.61 36.61
N ARG A 305 -6.06 -35.04 35.50
CA ARG A 305 -7.06 -36.09 35.51
C ARG A 305 -6.48 -37.49 35.70
N GLN A 306 -5.31 -37.76 35.10
CA GLN A 306 -4.66 -39.07 35.17
C GLN A 306 -3.98 -39.34 36.52
N PHE A 307 -3.39 -38.33 37.16
CA PHE A 307 -2.53 -38.50 38.34
C PHE A 307 -3.05 -37.76 39.58
N GLN A 308 -4.36 -37.81 39.84
CA GLN A 308 -5.05 -37.09 40.92
C GLN A 308 -4.22 -37.03 42.23
N ALA A 309 -3.93 -35.82 42.73
CA ALA A 309 -3.14 -35.52 43.95
C ALA A 309 -1.63 -35.85 43.92
N SER A 310 -0.93 -35.51 42.83
CA SER A 310 0.54 -35.60 42.74
C SER A 310 1.28 -34.36 43.30
N ARG A 311 2.53 -34.53 43.77
CA ARG A 311 3.45 -33.42 44.13
C ARG A 311 3.66 -32.40 42.99
N TRP A 312 3.28 -32.77 41.76
CA TRP A 312 3.39 -31.98 40.55
C TRP A 312 2.16 -31.09 40.25
N LEU A 313 1.17 -31.04 41.16
CA LEU A 313 -0.07 -30.26 40.95
C LEU A 313 0.19 -28.79 40.56
N VAL A 314 1.20 -28.14 41.16
CA VAL A 314 1.56 -26.75 40.85
C VAL A 314 1.99 -26.60 39.38
N LEU A 315 2.73 -27.58 38.85
CA LEU A 315 3.16 -27.58 37.45
C LEU A 315 1.96 -27.76 36.50
N ASP A 316 1.07 -28.71 36.83
CA ASP A 316 -0.10 -29.02 36.01
C ASP A 316 -1.09 -27.83 35.96
N LEU A 317 -1.32 -27.17 37.11
CA LEU A 317 -2.07 -25.91 37.19
C LEU A 317 -1.35 -24.76 36.47
N GLY A 318 -0.02 -24.71 36.53
CA GLY A 318 0.80 -23.74 35.79
C GLY A 318 0.60 -23.86 34.27
N PHE A 319 0.57 -25.08 33.73
CA PHE A 319 0.28 -25.30 32.31
C PHE A 319 -1.12 -24.82 31.93
N ILE A 320 -2.13 -25.12 32.75
CA ILE A 320 -3.50 -24.64 32.52
C ILE A 320 -3.55 -23.11 32.54
N GLY A 321 -2.95 -22.47 33.54
CA GLY A 321 -2.92 -21.02 33.68
C GLY A 321 -2.23 -20.31 32.52
N ILE A 322 -1.01 -20.74 32.17
CA ILE A 322 -0.27 -20.19 31.03
C ILE A 322 -1.06 -20.43 29.73
N GLY A 323 -1.58 -21.64 29.54
CA GLY A 323 -2.36 -21.99 28.37
C GLY A 323 -3.63 -21.15 28.22
N ALA A 324 -4.33 -20.85 29.32
CA ALA A 324 -5.51 -19.98 29.34
C ALA A 324 -5.16 -18.54 28.94
N VAL A 325 -4.09 -17.97 29.51
CA VAL A 325 -3.60 -16.63 29.13
C VAL A 325 -3.25 -16.58 27.65
N MET A 326 -2.53 -17.60 27.14
CA MET A 326 -2.18 -17.70 25.72
C MET A 326 -3.41 -17.82 24.82
N GLY A 327 -4.39 -18.62 25.24
CA GLY A 327 -5.66 -18.82 24.55
C GLY A 327 -6.45 -17.52 24.41
N LEU A 328 -6.66 -16.82 25.54
CA LEU A 328 -7.38 -15.55 25.61
C LEU A 328 -6.69 -14.45 24.79
N GLU A 329 -5.37 -14.29 24.96
CA GLU A 329 -4.60 -13.31 24.19
C GLU A 329 -4.70 -13.61 22.69
N GLY A 330 -4.47 -14.86 22.27
CA GLY A 330 -4.59 -15.24 20.86
C GLY A 330 -5.99 -15.02 20.29
N PHE A 331 -7.04 -15.23 21.08
CA PHE A 331 -8.43 -14.97 20.67
C PHE A 331 -8.75 -13.46 20.57
N PHE A 332 -8.20 -12.65 21.47
CA PHE A 332 -8.28 -11.19 21.36
C PHE A 332 -7.66 -10.67 20.05
N TRP A 333 -6.50 -11.22 19.66
CA TRP A 333 -5.87 -10.91 18.37
C TRP A 333 -6.72 -11.38 17.18
N TYR A 334 -7.40 -12.52 17.31
CA TYR A 334 -8.33 -13.03 16.31
C TYR A 334 -9.48 -12.05 16.06
N LEU A 335 -10.19 -11.61 17.10
CA LEU A 335 -11.34 -10.71 16.96
C LEU A 335 -10.94 -9.38 16.30
N ARG A 336 -9.82 -8.80 16.74
CA ARG A 336 -9.33 -7.52 16.17
C ARG A 336 -8.95 -7.66 14.70
N GLY A 337 -8.26 -8.73 14.31
CA GLY A 337 -7.84 -8.84 12.92
C GLY A 337 -8.87 -9.50 11.98
N ARG A 338 -9.93 -10.12 12.51
CA ARG A 338 -11.13 -10.46 11.72
C ARG A 338 -11.72 -9.19 11.10
N ARG A 339 -11.78 -8.09 11.84
CA ARG A 339 -12.20 -6.76 11.32
C ARG A 339 -11.31 -6.32 10.15
N ALA A 340 -9.99 -6.44 10.27
CA ALA A 340 -9.05 -6.07 9.22
C ALA A 340 -9.22 -6.89 7.92
N GLY A 341 -9.61 -8.17 8.00
CA GLY A 341 -9.88 -8.98 6.81
C GLY A 341 -11.19 -8.60 6.11
N VAL A 342 -12.21 -8.20 6.88
CA VAL A 342 -13.48 -7.67 6.34
C VAL A 342 -13.27 -6.30 5.70
N GLU A 343 -12.56 -5.39 6.37
CA GLU A 343 -12.15 -4.08 5.85
C GLU A 343 -11.35 -4.23 4.56
N GLY A 344 -10.37 -5.13 4.54
CA GLY A 344 -9.56 -5.40 3.36
C GLY A 344 -10.38 -5.92 2.18
N GLN A 345 -11.35 -6.81 2.42
CA GLN A 345 -12.24 -7.28 1.34
C GLN A 345 -13.18 -6.17 0.85
N ARG A 346 -13.73 -5.37 1.77
CA ARG A 346 -14.60 -4.23 1.42
C ARG A 346 -13.84 -3.23 0.55
N SER A 347 -12.60 -2.91 0.92
CA SER A 347 -11.70 -2.05 0.14
C SER A 347 -11.44 -2.63 -1.26
N VAL A 348 -11.14 -3.94 -1.37
CA VAL A 348 -10.97 -4.59 -2.68
C VAL A 348 -12.24 -4.51 -3.52
N ARG A 349 -13.42 -4.82 -2.95
CA ARG A 349 -14.70 -4.76 -3.68
C ARG A 349 -15.01 -3.36 -4.16
N GLN A 350 -14.84 -2.36 -3.30
CA GLN A 350 -15.06 -0.95 -3.65
C GLN A 350 -14.15 -0.52 -4.80
N LYS A 351 -12.86 -0.86 -4.75
CA LYS A 351 -11.88 -0.49 -5.79
C LYS A 351 -12.01 -1.29 -7.09
N THR A 352 -12.57 -2.50 -7.03
CA THR A 352 -12.92 -3.29 -8.23
C THR A 352 -14.18 -2.77 -8.92
N GLY A 353 -15.10 -2.15 -8.18
CA GLY A 353 -16.30 -1.53 -8.75
C GLY A 353 -16.10 -0.11 -9.29
N MET A 354 -14.94 0.50 -9.07
CA MET A 354 -14.60 1.81 -9.64
C MET A 354 -14.12 1.65 -11.09
N PRO A 355 -14.44 2.60 -11.99
CA PRO A 355 -13.96 2.56 -13.36
C PRO A 355 -12.43 2.52 -13.39
N THR A 356 -11.88 1.62 -14.19
CA THR A 356 -10.43 1.51 -14.38
C THR A 356 -9.93 2.65 -15.24
N ILE A 357 -8.62 2.90 -15.19
CA ILE A 357 -8.00 3.87 -16.08
C ILE A 357 -8.13 3.40 -17.54
N TRP A 358 -8.13 2.08 -17.75
CA TRP A 358 -8.48 1.47 -19.03
C TRP A 358 -9.91 1.77 -19.46
N ASP A 359 -10.91 1.58 -18.60
CA ASP A 359 -12.31 1.86 -18.93
C ASP A 359 -12.52 3.34 -19.28
N TYR A 360 -11.75 4.24 -18.66
CA TYR A 360 -11.78 5.67 -18.94
C TYR A 360 -11.25 6.03 -20.33
N PHE A 361 -10.20 5.33 -20.80
CA PHE A 361 -9.55 5.64 -22.09
C PHE A 361 -10.00 4.75 -23.25
N PHE A 362 -10.53 3.58 -22.94
CA PHE A 362 -10.96 2.54 -23.87
C PHE A 362 -12.28 1.94 -23.37
N PRO A 363 -13.38 2.72 -23.39
CA PRO A 363 -14.66 2.21 -22.95
C PRO A 363 -15.07 1.00 -23.82
N HIS A 364 -15.52 -0.07 -23.18
CA HIS A 364 -16.08 -1.22 -23.89
C HIS A 364 -17.28 -0.76 -24.73
N SER A 365 -17.34 -1.23 -25.99
CA SER A 365 -18.35 -0.86 -27.00
C SER A 365 -19.81 -1.10 -26.54
N HIS A 366 -20.00 -1.94 -25.51
CA HIS A 366 -21.28 -2.18 -24.85
C HIS A 366 -21.28 -1.49 -23.48
N ALA A 367 -21.59 -0.20 -23.47
CA ALA A 367 -21.82 0.54 -22.24
C ALA A 367 -23.03 -0.05 -21.48
N MET A 368 -22.87 -0.33 -20.19
CA MET A 368 -24.00 -0.65 -19.33
C MET A 368 -24.97 0.54 -19.28
N PRO A 369 -26.30 0.32 -19.43
CA PRO A 369 -27.25 1.41 -19.44
C PRO A 369 -27.26 2.14 -18.09
N GLY A 370 -26.94 3.43 -18.08
CA GLY A 370 -27.04 4.31 -16.91
C GLY A 370 -25.78 5.13 -16.59
N VAL A 371 -24.62 4.84 -17.16
CA VAL A 371 -23.40 5.66 -16.97
C VAL A 371 -23.31 6.69 -18.10
N VAL A 372 -23.84 7.88 -17.86
CA VAL A 372 -23.62 9.04 -18.73
C VAL A 372 -22.20 9.56 -18.49
N ILE A 373 -21.22 9.08 -19.26
CA ILE A 373 -19.96 9.81 -19.49
C ILE A 373 -19.57 9.62 -20.96
N ASN A 374 -19.46 10.73 -21.68
CA ASN A 374 -19.06 10.87 -23.08
C ASN A 374 -17.98 9.85 -23.48
N PRO A 375 -18.21 8.95 -24.45
CA PRO A 375 -17.25 7.92 -24.82
C PRO A 375 -16.09 8.58 -25.58
N MET A 376 -15.05 8.99 -24.85
CA MET A 376 -13.79 9.44 -25.45
C MET A 376 -13.00 8.24 -25.93
N THR A 377 -13.39 7.68 -27.07
CA THR A 377 -12.52 6.76 -27.80
C THR A 377 -11.32 7.57 -28.30
N LEU A 378 -10.13 7.29 -27.77
CA LEU A 378 -8.90 7.76 -28.38
C LEU A 378 -8.88 7.25 -29.84
N PRO A 379 -8.64 8.11 -30.85
CA PRO A 379 -8.65 7.69 -32.25
C PRO A 379 -7.40 6.85 -32.56
N VAL A 380 -7.36 5.62 -32.08
CA VAL A 380 -6.24 4.68 -32.24
C VAL A 380 -6.57 3.77 -33.42
N LYS A 381 -5.85 3.92 -34.54
CA LYS A 381 -5.87 2.99 -35.67
C LYS A 381 -4.66 2.06 -35.57
N SER A 382 -4.79 0.81 -36.04
CA SER A 382 -3.71 -0.20 -36.08
C SER A 382 -2.49 0.23 -36.91
N SER A 383 -2.67 1.20 -37.81
CA SER A 383 -1.61 1.82 -38.60
C SER A 383 -0.73 2.82 -37.83
N HIS A 384 -1.08 3.15 -36.58
CA HIS A 384 -0.31 4.07 -35.76
C HIS A 384 0.88 3.38 -35.12
N ALA A 385 2.10 3.78 -35.48
CA ALA A 385 3.33 3.23 -34.94
C ALA A 385 3.40 3.35 -33.40
N PRO A 386 4.06 2.42 -32.69
CA PRO A 386 4.36 2.55 -31.26
C PRO A 386 5.28 3.75 -31.05
N GLY A 387 4.67 4.91 -30.79
CA GLY A 387 5.36 6.21 -30.79
C GLY A 387 4.46 7.40 -31.13
N ILE A 388 3.29 7.21 -31.77
CA ILE A 388 2.33 8.29 -32.06
C ILE A 388 1.68 8.88 -30.79
N TRP A 389 1.84 8.20 -29.66
CA TRP A 389 1.56 8.75 -28.35
C TRP A 389 2.75 9.57 -27.84
N ALA A 390 3.05 10.72 -28.46
CA ALA A 390 4.05 11.68 -27.95
C ALA A 390 3.96 11.77 -26.42
N THR A 391 5.07 11.69 -25.67
CA THR A 391 5.28 11.80 -24.18
C THR A 391 4.20 11.32 -23.18
N THR A 392 2.91 11.57 -23.40
CA THR A 392 1.75 10.98 -22.73
C THR A 392 1.62 9.48 -22.91
N GLY A 393 2.04 8.87 -24.03
CA GLY A 393 1.94 7.43 -24.25
C GLY A 393 2.68 6.62 -23.21
N VAL A 394 3.98 6.93 -23.05
CA VAL A 394 4.83 6.31 -22.02
C VAL A 394 4.27 6.57 -20.61
N ALA A 395 3.66 7.73 -20.37
CA ALA A 395 3.03 8.01 -19.08
C ALA A 395 1.77 7.16 -18.85
N LEU A 396 0.98 6.93 -19.90
CA LEU A 396 -0.21 6.09 -19.88
C LEU A 396 0.19 4.63 -19.65
N GLU A 397 1.16 4.10 -20.39
CA GLU A 397 1.72 2.76 -20.22
C GLU A 397 2.22 2.51 -18.78
N ARG A 398 2.94 3.48 -18.19
CA ARG A 398 3.38 3.40 -16.79
C ARG A 398 2.22 3.36 -15.80
N THR A 399 1.10 3.97 -16.15
CA THR A 399 -0.10 4.05 -15.31
C THR A 399 -0.90 2.76 -15.40
N VAL A 400 -1.12 2.26 -16.61
CA VAL A 400 -1.61 0.92 -16.93
C VAL A 400 -0.82 -0.17 -16.20
N LEU A 401 0.50 -0.09 -16.22
CA LEU A 401 1.36 -1.06 -15.56
C LEU A 401 1.26 -0.96 -14.03
N ALA A 402 1.05 0.25 -13.49
CA ALA A 402 0.75 0.42 -12.08
C ALA A 402 -0.60 -0.21 -11.71
N GLU A 403 -1.61 -0.08 -12.57
CA GLU A 403 -2.93 -0.69 -12.39
C GLU A 403 -2.88 -2.21 -12.41
N ARG A 404 -2.16 -2.83 -13.36
CA ARG A 404 -1.91 -4.29 -13.36
C ARG A 404 -1.30 -4.77 -12.05
N ARG A 405 -0.34 -4.01 -11.49
CA ARG A 405 0.24 -4.29 -10.17
C ARG A 405 -0.79 -4.15 -9.05
N ASN A 406 -1.78 -3.26 -9.16
CA ASN A 406 -2.88 -3.12 -8.20
C ASN A 406 -3.83 -4.31 -8.28
N VAL A 407 -4.22 -4.76 -9.47
CA VAL A 407 -5.02 -5.97 -9.67
C VAL A 407 -4.35 -7.18 -8.98
N MET A 408 -3.05 -7.37 -9.20
CA MET A 408 -2.30 -8.42 -8.52
C MET A 408 -2.24 -8.23 -6.99
N ALA A 409 -2.15 -6.99 -6.51
CA ALA A 409 -2.16 -6.70 -5.08
C ALA A 409 -3.53 -6.97 -4.43
N ARG A 410 -4.63 -6.66 -5.12
CA ARG A 410 -6.01 -7.00 -4.71
C ARG A 410 -6.17 -8.51 -4.61
N LEU A 411 -5.75 -9.25 -5.64
CA LEU A 411 -5.76 -10.71 -5.66
C LEU A 411 -4.95 -11.29 -4.49
N ARG A 412 -3.70 -10.83 -4.28
CA ARG A 412 -2.87 -11.27 -3.14
C ARG A 412 -3.53 -11.01 -1.78
N THR A 413 -4.38 -9.99 -1.67
CA THR A 413 -5.11 -9.65 -0.45
C THR A 413 -6.28 -10.61 -0.25
N VAL A 414 -7.01 -10.95 -1.32
CA VAL A 414 -8.03 -12.02 -1.31
C VAL A 414 -7.40 -13.37 -0.94
N MET A 415 -6.24 -13.71 -1.48
CA MET A 415 -5.51 -14.93 -1.10
C MET A 415 -5.01 -14.91 0.35
N ALA A 416 -4.64 -13.74 0.87
CA ALA A 416 -4.26 -13.60 2.28
C ALA A 416 -5.47 -13.85 3.20
N ARG A 417 -6.67 -13.47 2.77
CA ARG A 417 -7.92 -13.79 3.45
C ARG A 417 -8.20 -15.28 3.47
N ALA A 418 -8.09 -15.96 2.32
CA ALA A 418 -8.24 -17.42 2.23
C ALA A 418 -7.28 -18.16 3.18
N ARG A 419 -5.99 -17.77 3.19
CA ARG A 419 -4.98 -18.34 4.10
C ARG A 419 -5.28 -18.10 5.58
N THR A 420 -5.98 -17.02 5.90
CA THR A 420 -6.45 -16.75 7.27
C THR A 420 -7.64 -17.65 7.59
N GLY A 421 -8.57 -17.84 6.65
CA GLY A 421 -9.66 -18.83 6.77
C GLY A 421 -9.15 -20.25 7.04
N PHE A 422 -8.14 -20.72 6.30
CA PHE A 422 -7.51 -22.03 6.59
C PHE A 422 -6.85 -22.10 7.98
N ALA A 423 -6.37 -20.97 8.50
CA ALA A 423 -5.86 -20.94 9.87
C ALA A 423 -7.00 -21.08 10.90
N PHE A 424 -8.18 -20.51 10.65
CA PHE A 424 -9.38 -20.73 11.47
C PHE A 424 -9.79 -22.19 11.46
N ILE A 425 -9.87 -22.82 10.29
CA ILE A 425 -10.20 -24.25 10.15
C ILE A 425 -9.24 -25.11 10.96
N ARG A 426 -7.93 -24.84 10.88
CA ARG A 426 -6.93 -25.62 11.62
C ARG A 426 -7.03 -25.43 13.14
N THR A 427 -7.33 -24.22 13.61
CA THR A 427 -7.55 -23.97 15.04
C THR A 427 -8.85 -24.60 15.52
N GLY A 428 -9.93 -24.48 14.75
CA GLY A 428 -11.21 -25.10 15.05
C GLY A 428 -11.14 -26.62 15.10
N LEU A 429 -10.45 -27.24 14.13
CA LEU A 429 -10.24 -28.69 14.13
C LEU A 429 -9.41 -29.14 15.34
N SER A 430 -8.37 -28.40 15.72
CA SER A 430 -7.59 -28.71 16.92
C SER A 430 -8.46 -28.68 18.18
N LEU A 431 -9.34 -27.68 18.31
CA LEU A 431 -10.23 -27.55 19.47
C LEU A 431 -11.29 -28.64 19.51
N PHE A 432 -11.87 -28.94 18.34
CA PHE A 432 -12.81 -30.03 18.15
C PHE A 432 -12.19 -31.39 18.51
N SER A 433 -11.01 -31.71 17.98
CA SER A 433 -10.32 -32.97 18.26
C SER A 433 -9.98 -33.12 19.75
N ILE A 434 -9.57 -32.05 20.43
CA ILE A 434 -9.31 -32.07 21.87
C ILE A 434 -10.62 -32.36 22.64
N GLY A 435 -11.73 -31.70 22.28
CA GLY A 435 -13.02 -31.93 22.93
C GLY A 435 -13.55 -33.37 22.74
N VAL A 436 -13.43 -33.90 21.52
CA VAL A 436 -13.80 -35.31 21.23
C VAL A 436 -12.90 -36.29 21.98
N ALA A 437 -11.59 -36.04 22.03
CA ALA A 437 -10.67 -36.90 22.77
C ALA A 437 -11.01 -36.91 24.27
N PHE A 438 -11.25 -35.74 24.88
CA PHE A 438 -11.65 -35.70 26.29
C PHE A 438 -12.98 -36.41 26.55
N MET A 439 -13.93 -36.33 25.62
CA MET A 439 -15.21 -37.03 25.72
C MET A 439 -15.02 -38.55 25.63
N LEU A 440 -14.24 -39.05 24.67
CA LEU A 440 -14.03 -40.49 24.46
C LEU A 440 -13.19 -41.14 25.56
N PHE A 441 -12.10 -40.51 25.97
CA PHE A 441 -11.16 -41.10 26.93
C PHE A 441 -11.63 -40.99 28.39
N PHE A 442 -12.55 -40.08 28.69
CA PHE A 442 -12.94 -39.81 30.07
C PHE A 442 -14.45 -39.71 30.32
N ASN A 443 -15.24 -40.42 29.51
CA ASN A 443 -16.70 -40.40 29.53
C ASN A 443 -17.32 -40.72 30.91
N ASP A 444 -16.68 -41.59 31.70
CA ASP A 444 -17.30 -42.15 32.93
C ASP A 444 -16.97 -41.43 34.26
N SER A 445 -16.10 -40.42 34.28
CA SER A 445 -15.47 -39.95 35.54
C SER A 445 -15.64 -38.45 35.86
N GLY A 446 -16.47 -37.71 35.11
CA GLY A 446 -16.48 -36.24 35.17
C GLY A 446 -17.67 -35.57 35.88
N GLY A 447 -18.87 -36.15 35.88
CA GLY A 447 -20.07 -35.39 36.22
C GLY A 447 -20.44 -34.34 35.16
N SER A 448 -21.65 -33.78 35.26
CA SER A 448 -22.30 -32.97 34.22
C SER A 448 -21.50 -31.74 33.76
N GLY A 449 -20.68 -31.15 34.62
CA GLY A 449 -19.85 -29.99 34.27
C GLY A 449 -18.80 -30.26 33.19
N TRP A 450 -18.19 -31.45 33.18
CA TRP A 450 -17.17 -31.81 32.19
C TRP A 450 -17.76 -32.15 30.83
N GLU A 451 -18.94 -32.77 30.81
CA GLU A 451 -19.68 -33.00 29.58
C GLU A 451 -20.02 -31.67 28.91
N VAL A 452 -20.57 -30.72 29.66
CA VAL A 452 -20.87 -29.37 29.17
C VAL A 452 -19.61 -28.69 28.61
N PHE A 453 -18.48 -28.79 29.31
CA PHE A 453 -17.20 -28.25 28.83
C PHE A 453 -16.74 -28.87 27.50
N ASN A 454 -16.82 -30.20 27.39
CA ASN A 454 -16.44 -30.93 26.17
C ASN A 454 -17.36 -30.54 24.99
N TYR A 455 -18.67 -30.49 25.20
CA TYR A 455 -19.63 -30.04 24.18
C TYR A 455 -19.36 -28.58 23.75
N LEU A 456 -19.01 -27.69 24.69
CA LEU A 456 -18.66 -26.30 24.39
C LEU A 456 -17.38 -26.22 23.55
N MET A 457 -16.36 -27.03 23.84
CA MET A 457 -15.14 -27.13 23.03
C MET A 457 -15.43 -27.63 21.61
N ILE A 458 -16.26 -28.67 21.47
CA ILE A 458 -16.67 -29.23 20.18
C ILE A 458 -17.43 -28.17 19.37
N ALA A 459 -18.43 -27.53 19.98
CA ALA A 459 -19.25 -26.51 19.34
C ALA A 459 -18.41 -25.29 18.90
N SER A 460 -17.54 -24.78 19.78
CA SER A 460 -16.65 -23.67 19.44
C SER A 460 -15.62 -24.04 18.35
N GLY A 461 -15.15 -25.29 18.32
CA GLY A 461 -14.33 -25.82 17.24
C GLY A 461 -15.06 -25.80 15.90
N LEU A 462 -16.31 -26.26 15.87
CA LEU A 462 -17.15 -26.27 14.68
C LEU A 462 -17.48 -24.83 14.19
N LEU A 463 -17.73 -23.90 15.11
CA LEU A 463 -17.94 -22.48 14.79
C LEU A 463 -16.70 -21.86 14.12
N LEU A 464 -15.49 -22.19 14.56
CA LEU A 464 -14.26 -21.71 13.93
C LEU A 464 -14.03 -22.35 12.55
N VAL A 465 -14.40 -23.62 12.37
CA VAL A 465 -14.32 -24.30 11.07
C VAL A 465 -15.29 -23.66 10.07
N THR A 466 -16.53 -23.43 10.47
CA THR A 466 -17.55 -22.79 9.63
C THR A 466 -17.16 -21.36 9.24
N ASP A 467 -16.69 -20.52 10.19
CA ASP A 467 -16.16 -19.19 9.86
C ASP A 467 -14.96 -19.27 8.91
N GLY A 468 -14.10 -20.28 9.09
CA GLY A 468 -12.98 -20.57 8.19
C GLY A 468 -13.41 -20.83 6.75
N PHE A 469 -14.47 -21.61 6.54
CA PHE A 469 -15.03 -21.87 5.21
C PHE A 469 -15.69 -20.63 4.59
N VAL A 470 -16.41 -19.83 5.38
CA VAL A 470 -16.99 -18.55 4.93
C VAL A 470 -15.92 -17.61 4.38
N TRP A 471 -14.68 -17.70 4.88
CA TRP A 471 -13.55 -16.89 4.42
C TRP A 471 -12.79 -17.49 3.24
N SER A 472 -12.62 -18.81 3.20
CA SER A 472 -11.82 -19.48 2.17
C SER A 472 -12.58 -19.66 0.85
N ILE A 473 -13.85 -20.05 0.89
CA ILE A 473 -14.64 -20.41 -0.30
C ILE A 473 -14.81 -19.22 -1.26
N PRO A 474 -15.26 -18.02 -0.82
CA PRO A 474 -15.44 -16.90 -1.75
C PRO A 474 -14.11 -16.44 -2.35
N ALA A 475 -13.03 -16.46 -1.55
CA ALA A 475 -11.71 -16.06 -2.00
C ALA A 475 -11.14 -17.03 -3.05
N GLU A 476 -11.40 -18.33 -2.90
CA GLU A 476 -11.01 -19.35 -3.87
C GLU A 476 -11.85 -19.27 -5.17
N ARG A 477 -13.14 -18.95 -5.06
CA ARG A 477 -13.98 -18.64 -6.23
C ARG A 477 -13.42 -17.44 -7.00
N THR A 478 -13.07 -16.36 -6.30
CA THR A 478 -12.39 -15.21 -6.91
C THR A 478 -11.06 -15.63 -7.53
N ARG A 479 -10.25 -16.49 -6.91
CA ARG A 479 -9.03 -17.01 -7.56
C ARG A 479 -9.32 -17.65 -8.92
N ARG A 480 -10.34 -18.51 -9.00
CA ARG A 480 -10.68 -19.25 -10.22
C ARG A 480 -11.24 -18.37 -11.32
N GLN A 481 -11.95 -17.29 -10.96
CA GLN A 481 -12.47 -16.30 -11.91
C GLN A 481 -11.38 -15.43 -12.53
N PHE A 482 -10.19 -15.42 -11.93
CA PHE A 482 -9.08 -14.57 -12.32
C PHE A 482 -7.99 -15.46 -12.97
N PRO A 483 -8.00 -15.69 -14.31
CA PRO A 483 -7.05 -16.57 -15.03
C PRO A 483 -5.59 -16.05 -15.06
N TYR A 484 -5.24 -15.07 -14.23
CA TYR A 484 -4.02 -14.28 -14.30
C TYR A 484 -2.77 -14.98 -13.73
N CYS A 485 -2.73 -16.31 -13.75
CA CYS A 485 -1.54 -17.12 -13.53
C CYS A 485 -0.89 -17.57 -14.85
N TYR A 486 -1.20 -16.89 -15.97
CA TYR A 486 -0.44 -16.98 -17.22
C TYR A 486 0.52 -15.79 -17.36
N GLY A 487 1.61 -16.00 -18.08
CA GLY A 487 2.83 -15.20 -18.12
C GLY A 487 2.72 -13.74 -18.59
N ASP A 488 1.52 -13.22 -18.89
CA ASP A 488 1.31 -11.85 -19.39
C ASP A 488 1.15 -10.79 -18.28
N MET A 489 0.94 -11.23 -17.02
CA MET A 489 0.88 -10.35 -15.84
C MET A 489 2.16 -10.35 -15.01
N GLU A 490 2.97 -11.40 -15.10
CA GLU A 490 4.38 -11.28 -14.77
C GLU A 490 4.99 -10.50 -15.92
N LEU A 491 5.49 -9.29 -15.66
CA LEU A 491 6.38 -8.68 -16.64
C LEU A 491 7.45 -9.75 -16.91
N PRO A 492 7.66 -10.23 -18.16
CA PRO A 492 8.90 -10.90 -18.46
C PRO A 492 9.94 -9.91 -17.98
N LEU A 493 10.66 -10.25 -16.91
CA LEU A 493 11.67 -9.38 -16.34
C LEU A 493 12.54 -8.99 -17.53
N PRO A 494 12.58 -7.70 -17.93
CA PRO A 494 13.55 -7.33 -18.93
C PRO A 494 14.88 -7.71 -18.31
N ASP A 495 15.61 -8.60 -18.99
CA ASP A 495 16.93 -8.97 -18.54
C ASP A 495 17.75 -7.67 -18.52
N TYR A 496 18.04 -7.19 -17.31
CA TYR A 496 18.77 -5.94 -17.11
C TYR A 496 20.24 -6.09 -17.52
N GLY A 497 20.71 -7.31 -17.81
CA GLY A 497 21.97 -7.57 -18.50
C GLY A 497 21.92 -7.25 -19.99
N ILE A 498 20.72 -7.01 -20.55
CA ILE A 498 20.52 -6.70 -21.96
C ILE A 498 20.25 -5.19 -22.13
N PRO A 499 20.97 -4.50 -23.05
CA PRO A 499 20.71 -3.10 -23.36
C PRO A 499 19.25 -2.83 -23.73
N ALA A 500 18.69 -1.72 -23.23
CA ALA A 500 17.27 -1.38 -23.34
C ALA A 500 16.69 -1.41 -24.78
N ARG A 501 17.53 -1.24 -25.81
CA ARG A 501 17.13 -1.34 -27.23
C ARG A 501 16.64 -2.73 -27.66
N PHE A 502 16.97 -3.78 -26.91
CA PHE A 502 16.57 -5.15 -27.22
C PHE A 502 15.42 -5.66 -26.35
N TRP A 503 14.88 -4.80 -25.48
CA TRP A 503 13.72 -5.16 -24.69
C TRP A 503 12.51 -5.28 -25.62
N LYS A 504 11.81 -6.42 -25.59
CA LYS A 504 10.56 -6.58 -26.33
C LYS A 504 9.55 -5.56 -25.81
N THR A 505 9.18 -4.60 -26.65
CA THR A 505 8.06 -3.70 -26.41
C THR A 505 6.76 -4.50 -26.52
N VAL A 506 5.97 -4.49 -25.44
CA VAL A 506 4.66 -5.14 -25.44
C VAL A 506 3.74 -4.32 -26.34
N VAL A 507 3.34 -4.88 -27.47
CA VAL A 507 2.36 -4.28 -28.38
C VAL A 507 0.97 -4.62 -27.85
N PHE A 508 0.19 -3.60 -27.48
CA PHE A 508 -1.21 -3.77 -27.11
C PHE A 508 -2.07 -3.71 -28.38
N SER A 509 -2.53 -4.85 -28.88
CA SER A 509 -3.59 -4.90 -29.90
C SER A 509 -4.89 -5.41 -29.28
N ASN A 510 -6.02 -4.88 -29.75
CA ASN A 510 -7.37 -5.34 -29.37
C ASN A 510 -7.83 -6.56 -30.20
N ASP A 511 -6.99 -7.05 -31.11
CA ASP A 511 -7.38 -8.08 -32.09
C ASP A 511 -7.09 -9.51 -31.63
N ALA A 512 -6.62 -9.70 -30.39
CA ALA A 512 -6.41 -11.00 -29.78
C ALA A 512 -7.39 -11.22 -28.62
N ALA A 513 -8.68 -11.31 -28.97
CA ALA A 513 -9.70 -12.01 -28.20
C ALA A 513 -10.09 -13.27 -28.96
#